data_AF-E9H915-F1
#
_entry.id   AF-E9H915-F1
#
_cell.length_a   1.000
_cell.length_b   1.000
_cell.length_c   1.000
_cell.angle_alpha   90.00
_cell.angle_beta   90.00
_cell.angle_gamma   90.00
#
_symmetry.space_group_name_H-M   'P 1'
#
loop_
_entity.id
_entity.type
_entity.pdbx_description
1 polymer ?
#
loop_
_entity_poly.entity_id
_entity_poly.type
_entity_poly.pdbx_seq_one_letter_code
_entity_poly.pdbx_strand_id
1 'polypeptide(L)'
;MHKEVLEMFQPQQNQKFLDLTFGAGGHTRKLLSSARNITVYTLDRDPLAYELAIQLASETTNGQVVPLLGKFSDLPQLLSNPETCNFFDGILVDCGCSSMQFDTRERGFSLSKNGPLDMRMDQNRLENQPSAKDILANIDEDSLSRVLKVYGEEKQAKKIARAIIEARYLFKSLQTTHELAQLIESTCGLSTRTDKLQRPSHVATKTFQALRILVNDELNELEFAVRYAHRTLKIGGKLVTITFHSLEDRIVKEHLHGFDYSAKSEEIYKNYGRQLDPLLPLADMERKWESINKHVLVPSDEEVNGNPRSRSAKLRAAIKIR
;
A
#
# COMPACT_ATOMS: atom_id res chain seq x y z
N MET A 1 -10.00 10.11 -5.00
CA MET A 1 -11.41 9.89 -4.63
C MET A 1 -11.70 10.59 -3.29
N HIS A 2 -11.46 11.91 -3.21
CA HIS A 2 -11.55 12.61 -1.91
C HIS A 2 -12.99 12.76 -1.43
N LYS A 3 -13.92 13.01 -2.38
CA LYS A 3 -15.33 13.23 -2.08
C LYS A 3 -15.99 11.95 -1.58
N GLU A 4 -15.72 10.84 -2.25
CA GLU A 4 -16.23 9.52 -1.93
C GLU A 4 -15.77 9.08 -0.54
N VAL A 5 -14.50 9.36 -0.18
CA VAL A 5 -13.99 9.08 1.17
C VAL A 5 -14.77 9.86 2.23
N LEU A 6 -15.05 11.14 2.01
CA LEU A 6 -15.86 11.94 2.95
C LEU A 6 -17.31 11.43 3.03
N GLU A 7 -17.90 11.05 1.90
CA GLU A 7 -19.25 10.47 1.85
C GLU A 7 -19.34 9.15 2.61
N MET A 8 -18.30 8.31 2.55
CA MET A 8 -18.26 7.07 3.32
C MET A 8 -18.13 7.36 4.82
N PHE A 9 -17.22 8.24 5.22
CA PHE A 9 -17.01 8.55 6.64
C PHE A 9 -18.16 9.33 7.28
N GLN A 10 -18.74 10.30 6.58
CA GLN A 10 -19.69 11.28 7.11
C GLN A 10 -19.19 11.93 8.42
N PRO A 11 -18.03 12.61 8.40
CA PRO A 11 -17.34 13.04 9.62
C PRO A 11 -18.20 13.94 10.49
N GLN A 12 -18.14 13.72 11.80
CA GLN A 12 -18.83 14.49 12.83
C GLN A 12 -17.84 15.19 13.75
N GLN A 13 -18.34 16.14 14.54
CA GLN A 13 -17.51 16.89 15.48
C GLN A 13 -16.87 15.97 16.54
N ASN A 14 -15.64 16.28 16.95
CA ASN A 14 -14.88 15.56 17.99
C ASN A 14 -14.51 14.10 17.66
N GLN A 15 -14.57 13.70 16.39
CA GLN A 15 -14.16 12.37 15.96
C GLN A 15 -12.65 12.25 15.78
N LYS A 16 -12.14 11.03 15.98
CA LYS A 16 -10.74 10.66 15.81
C LYS A 16 -10.57 9.76 14.60
N PHE A 17 -9.63 10.11 13.72
CA PHE A 17 -9.30 9.34 12.54
C PHE A 17 -7.86 8.86 12.57
N LEU A 18 -7.59 7.74 11.90
CA LEU A 18 -6.24 7.28 11.56
C LEU A 18 -6.13 7.23 10.04
N ASP A 19 -5.31 8.12 9.48
CA ASP A 19 -4.91 8.09 8.08
C ASP A 19 -3.61 7.27 8.00
N LEU A 20 -3.70 6.01 7.55
CA LEU A 20 -2.57 5.10 7.53
C LEU A 20 -1.58 5.37 6.39
N THR A 21 -1.93 6.25 5.46
CA THR A 21 -1.20 6.49 4.22
C THR A 21 -1.22 7.97 3.91
N PHE A 22 -0.69 8.77 4.85
CA PHE A 22 -0.82 10.22 4.81
C PHE A 22 -0.37 10.83 3.47
N GLY A 23 0.78 10.40 2.95
CA GLY A 23 1.34 10.90 1.71
C GLY A 23 1.55 12.43 1.76
N ALA A 24 0.81 13.16 0.91
CA ALA A 24 0.85 14.63 0.88
C ALA A 24 -0.27 15.30 1.72
N GLY A 25 -1.07 14.51 2.45
CA GLY A 25 -2.13 14.99 3.33
C GLY A 25 -3.43 15.40 2.63
N GLY A 26 -3.65 15.00 1.37
CA GLY A 26 -4.84 15.37 0.61
C GLY A 26 -6.15 14.95 1.29
N HIS A 27 -6.21 13.69 1.74
CA HIS A 27 -7.37 13.16 2.48
C HIS A 27 -7.47 13.76 3.89
N THR A 28 -6.37 13.79 4.65
CA THR A 28 -6.33 14.41 5.98
C THR A 28 -6.81 15.86 5.98
N ARG A 29 -6.36 16.72 5.05
CA ARG A 29 -6.81 18.12 4.96
C ARG A 29 -8.31 18.22 4.68
N LYS A 30 -8.87 17.33 3.85
CA LYS A 30 -10.31 17.27 3.57
C LYS A 30 -11.13 16.79 4.78
N LEU A 31 -10.61 15.83 5.55
CA LEU A 31 -11.23 15.42 6.82
C LEU A 31 -11.26 16.59 7.81
N LEU A 32 -10.12 17.24 8.05
CA LEU A 32 -10.01 18.38 8.97
C LEU A 32 -10.93 19.55 8.59
N SER A 33 -11.14 19.80 7.30
CA SER A 33 -12.03 20.86 6.82
C SER A 33 -13.52 20.47 6.84
N SER A 34 -13.86 19.21 7.08
CA SER A 34 -15.24 18.71 6.96
C SER A 34 -16.07 18.86 8.25
N ALA A 35 -15.43 18.81 9.42
CA ALA A 35 -16.09 19.05 10.70
C ALA A 35 -15.13 19.65 11.74
N ARG A 36 -15.68 20.23 12.80
CA ARG A 36 -14.90 20.87 13.87
C ARG A 36 -14.27 19.84 14.80
N ASN A 37 -13.15 20.21 15.43
CA ASN A 37 -12.48 19.43 16.48
C ASN A 37 -12.16 17.97 16.08
N ILE A 38 -11.95 17.70 14.79
CA ILE A 38 -11.43 16.41 14.35
C ILE A 38 -9.95 16.31 14.76
N THR A 39 -9.56 15.14 15.27
CA THR A 39 -8.16 14.75 15.44
C THR A 39 -7.81 13.65 14.43
N VAL A 40 -6.73 13.82 13.68
CA VAL A 40 -6.22 12.84 12.72
C VAL A 40 -4.83 12.40 13.12
N TYR A 41 -4.66 11.10 13.34
CA TYR A 41 -3.36 10.47 13.47
C TYR A 41 -2.91 10.12 12.06
N THR A 42 -1.74 10.60 11.66
CA THR A 42 -1.25 10.47 10.28
C THR A 42 -0.01 9.59 10.29
N LEU A 43 -0.10 8.42 9.70
CA LEU A 43 1.02 7.50 9.55
C LEU A 43 1.53 7.56 8.11
N ASP A 44 2.85 7.62 7.98
CA ASP A 44 3.52 7.26 6.74
C ASP A 44 4.91 6.68 7.08
N ARG A 45 5.39 5.81 6.22
CA ARG A 45 6.72 5.21 6.35
C ARG A 45 7.78 6.07 5.65
N ASP A 46 7.37 6.89 4.69
CA ASP A 46 8.22 7.81 3.96
C ASP A 46 8.55 9.05 4.83
N PRO A 47 9.85 9.31 5.13
CA PRO A 47 10.24 10.48 5.91
C PRO A 47 9.73 11.80 5.35
N LEU A 48 9.64 11.94 4.02
CA LEU A 48 9.13 13.16 3.39
C LEU A 48 7.64 13.39 3.70
N ALA A 49 6.84 12.32 3.70
CA ALA A 49 5.42 12.42 4.04
C ALA A 49 5.24 12.77 5.52
N TYR A 50 6.09 12.22 6.39
CA TYR A 50 6.11 12.56 7.81
C TYR A 50 6.47 14.03 8.07
N GLU A 51 7.47 14.59 7.36
CA GLU A 51 7.80 16.02 7.44
C GLU A 51 6.61 16.91 7.04
N LEU A 52 5.90 16.54 5.97
CA LEU A 52 4.68 17.24 5.56
C LEU A 52 3.55 17.12 6.60
N ALA A 53 3.47 15.99 7.31
CA ALA A 53 2.53 15.82 8.40
C ALA A 53 2.87 16.72 9.60
N ILE A 54 4.16 16.85 9.96
CA ILE A 54 4.63 17.79 10.98
C ILE A 54 4.29 19.23 10.59
N GLN A 55 4.55 19.59 9.33
CA GLN A 55 4.20 20.92 8.84
C GLN A 55 2.69 21.16 8.95
N LEU A 56 1.86 20.22 8.49
CA LEU A 56 0.41 20.32 8.63
C LEU A 56 -0.01 20.44 10.10
N ALA A 57 0.62 19.70 11.02
CA ALA A 57 0.32 19.82 12.44
C ALA A 57 0.58 21.23 12.97
N SER A 58 1.68 21.88 12.54
CA SER A 58 2.00 23.27 12.91
C SER A 58 1.01 24.30 12.34
N GLU A 59 0.35 23.99 11.22
CA GLU A 59 -0.66 24.84 10.57
C GLU A 59 -2.06 24.71 11.21
N THR A 60 -2.27 23.71 12.07
CA THR A 60 -3.58 23.39 12.67
C THR A 60 -3.67 23.76 14.14
N THR A 61 -4.88 23.72 14.72
CA THR A 61 -5.04 23.95 16.17
C THR A 61 -4.32 22.83 16.93
N ASN A 62 -3.65 23.18 18.03
CA ASN A 62 -2.82 22.27 18.79
C ASN A 62 -3.54 20.93 19.08
N GLY A 63 -2.96 19.82 18.62
CA GLY A 63 -3.48 18.46 18.83
C GLY A 63 -4.48 17.93 17.79
N GLN A 64 -4.77 18.67 16.71
CA GLN A 64 -5.64 18.17 15.63
C GLN A 64 -4.95 17.18 14.68
N VAL A 65 -3.63 17.25 14.55
CA VAL A 65 -2.86 16.32 13.72
C VAL A 65 -1.75 15.73 14.57
N VAL A 66 -1.64 14.39 14.55
CA VAL A 66 -0.64 13.63 15.28
C VAL A 66 0.20 12.83 14.27
N PRO A 67 1.36 13.37 13.84
CA PRO A 67 2.24 12.70 12.91
C PRO A 67 2.92 11.47 13.53
N LEU A 68 2.95 10.36 12.78
CA LEU A 68 3.62 9.11 13.13
C LEU A 68 4.50 8.66 11.96
N LEU A 69 5.77 8.35 12.25
CA LEU A 69 6.71 7.81 11.26
C LEU A 69 6.88 6.31 11.47
N GLY A 70 6.39 5.50 10.54
CA GLY A 70 6.48 4.05 10.65
C GLY A 70 5.70 3.29 9.59
N LYS A 71 5.89 1.97 9.58
CA LYS A 71 5.06 1.04 8.83
C LYS A 71 3.77 0.75 9.57
N PHE A 72 2.86 0.03 8.93
CA PHE A 72 1.61 -0.37 9.57
C PHE A 72 1.92 -1.31 10.73
N SER A 73 2.89 -2.22 10.56
CA SER A 73 3.39 -3.12 11.62
C SER A 73 3.93 -2.41 12.87
N ASP A 74 4.31 -1.14 12.77
CA ASP A 74 4.92 -0.38 13.87
C ASP A 74 3.85 0.27 14.77
N LEU A 75 2.59 0.30 14.32
CA LEU A 75 1.47 0.93 15.04
C LEU A 75 1.29 0.48 16.49
N PRO A 76 1.42 -0.81 16.86
CA PRO A 76 1.29 -1.23 18.26
C PRO A 76 2.29 -0.53 19.19
N GLN A 77 3.50 -0.26 18.69
CA GLN A 77 4.55 0.43 19.46
C GLN A 77 4.30 1.95 19.46
N LEU A 78 3.99 2.52 18.28
CA LEU A 78 3.73 3.94 18.09
C LEU A 78 2.48 4.43 18.83
N LEU A 79 1.48 3.56 19.01
CA LEU A 79 0.23 3.84 19.71
C LEU A 79 0.08 2.98 20.97
N SER A 80 1.18 2.70 21.65
CA SER A 80 1.29 1.78 22.81
C SER A 80 0.45 2.15 24.04
N ASN A 81 -0.31 3.26 24.00
CA ASN A 81 -1.26 3.60 25.05
C ASN A 81 -2.39 2.54 25.10
N PRO A 82 -2.70 1.95 26.27
CA PRO A 82 -3.82 1.02 26.45
C PRO A 82 -5.17 1.53 25.90
N GLU A 83 -5.36 2.85 25.85
CA GLU A 83 -6.57 3.49 25.33
C GLU A 83 -6.76 3.40 23.81
N THR A 84 -5.78 2.90 23.04
CA THR A 84 -5.86 2.81 21.57
C THR A 84 -6.83 1.73 21.08
N CYS A 85 -7.21 0.76 21.92
CA CYS A 85 -8.24 -0.21 21.56
C CYS A 85 -9.63 0.47 21.55
N ASN A 86 -10.41 0.29 20.48
CA ASN A 86 -11.70 0.97 20.27
C ASN A 86 -11.61 2.51 20.41
N PHE A 87 -10.58 3.10 19.81
CA PHE A 87 -10.26 4.52 19.93
C PHE A 87 -10.70 5.36 18.74
N PHE A 88 -10.58 4.82 17.52
CA PHE A 88 -10.82 5.56 16.29
C PHE A 88 -12.27 5.44 15.83
N ASP A 89 -12.82 6.55 15.31
CA ASP A 89 -14.12 6.61 14.65
C ASP A 89 -14.02 6.26 13.16
N GLY A 90 -12.85 6.49 12.55
CA GLY A 90 -12.58 6.13 11.17
C GLY A 90 -11.11 5.83 10.89
N ILE A 91 -10.85 4.88 10.00
CA ILE A 91 -9.49 4.54 9.53
C ILE A 91 -9.49 4.54 8.01
N LEU A 92 -8.51 5.26 7.42
CA LEU A 92 -8.29 5.35 5.98
C LEU A 92 -7.01 4.59 5.60
N VAL A 93 -7.08 3.80 4.52
CA VAL A 93 -5.92 3.20 3.85
C VAL A 93 -6.00 3.48 2.36
N ASP A 94 -5.19 4.39 1.85
CA ASP A 94 -5.02 4.67 0.42
C ASP A 94 -3.74 3.96 -0.07
N CYS A 95 -3.90 2.75 -0.60
CA CYS A 95 -2.78 1.87 -0.93
C CYS A 95 -1.90 2.43 -2.05
N GLY A 96 -0.71 1.85 -2.22
CA GLY A 96 0.19 2.19 -3.32
C GLY A 96 1.13 3.35 -2.98
N CYS A 97 1.62 4.00 -4.03
CA CYS A 97 2.69 5.00 -3.90
C CYS A 97 2.18 6.41 -4.11
N SER A 98 2.72 7.35 -3.34
CA SER A 98 2.41 8.76 -3.46
C SER A 98 2.94 9.34 -4.78
N SER A 99 2.35 10.45 -5.23
CA SER A 99 2.87 11.23 -6.36
C SER A 99 4.33 11.61 -6.14
N MET A 100 4.68 12.00 -4.92
CA MET A 100 6.04 12.40 -4.52
C MET A 100 7.07 11.29 -4.78
N GLN A 101 6.69 10.02 -4.60
CA GLN A 101 7.53 8.87 -4.87
C GLN A 101 7.71 8.61 -6.38
N PHE A 102 6.65 8.73 -7.17
CA PHE A 102 6.73 8.57 -8.62
C PHE A 102 7.36 9.77 -9.34
N ASP A 103 7.22 10.97 -8.77
CA ASP A 103 7.64 12.20 -9.41
C ASP A 103 9.12 12.51 -9.17
N THR A 104 9.71 11.96 -8.10
CA THR A 104 11.14 12.03 -7.80
C THR A 104 11.89 10.87 -8.46
N ARG A 105 12.72 11.16 -9.46
CA ARG A 105 13.41 10.12 -10.25
C ARG A 105 14.37 9.27 -9.40
N GLU A 106 15.01 9.88 -8.40
CA GLU A 106 15.99 9.25 -7.50
C GLU A 106 15.36 8.13 -6.67
N ARG A 107 14.04 8.09 -6.55
CA ARG A 107 13.31 7.05 -5.80
C ARG A 107 13.12 5.75 -6.58
N GLY A 108 13.30 5.76 -7.91
CA GLY A 108 13.31 4.54 -8.71
C GLY A 108 11.94 3.87 -8.94
N PHE A 109 10.83 4.55 -8.65
CA PHE A 109 9.48 3.97 -8.85
C PHE A 109 8.95 4.13 -10.27
N SER A 110 9.44 5.13 -11.01
CA SER A 110 8.90 5.51 -12.31
C SER A 110 9.59 4.78 -13.47
N LEU A 111 8.78 4.34 -14.43
CA LEU A 111 9.24 3.87 -15.73
C LEU A 111 9.57 5.01 -16.70
N SER A 112 8.90 6.16 -16.57
CA SER A 112 9.08 7.30 -17.49
C SER A 112 10.25 8.21 -17.09
N LYS A 113 10.68 8.16 -15.82
CA LYS A 113 11.80 8.95 -15.30
C LYS A 113 12.94 8.00 -14.94
N ASN A 114 14.04 8.08 -15.67
CA ASN A 114 15.20 7.23 -15.38
C ASN A 114 15.85 7.61 -14.03
N GLY A 115 16.10 6.60 -13.20
CA GLY A 115 16.70 6.73 -11.88
C GLY A 115 17.27 5.39 -11.40
N PRO A 116 17.87 5.36 -10.19
CA PRO A 116 18.41 4.13 -9.62
C PRO A 116 17.27 3.12 -9.33
N LEU A 117 17.58 1.82 -9.39
CA LEU A 117 16.67 0.76 -8.97
C LEU A 117 16.57 0.70 -7.44
N ASP A 118 15.89 1.67 -6.83
CA ASP A 118 15.69 1.74 -5.38
C ASP A 118 14.35 1.12 -4.96
N MET A 119 13.23 1.81 -5.25
CA MET A 119 11.86 1.43 -4.91
C MET A 119 11.54 1.31 -3.40
N ARG A 120 12.41 1.72 -2.47
CA ARG A 120 12.08 1.74 -1.03
C ARG A 120 11.20 2.95 -0.69
N MET A 121 10.06 2.68 -0.05
CA MET A 121 9.17 3.73 0.46
C MET A 121 9.79 4.45 1.67
N ASP A 122 10.48 3.72 2.54
CA ASP A 122 11.21 4.24 3.72
C ASP A 122 12.52 4.97 3.38
N GLN A 123 12.89 5.04 2.10
CA GLN A 123 14.22 5.49 1.65
C GLN A 123 15.33 4.67 2.34
N ASN A 124 16.23 5.33 3.08
CA ASN A 124 17.33 4.70 3.82
C ASN A 124 17.07 4.62 5.34
N ARG A 125 15.81 4.81 5.79
CA ARG A 125 15.47 4.79 7.24
C ARG A 125 15.76 3.44 7.90
N LEU A 126 15.68 2.35 7.12
CA LEU A 126 15.96 1.00 7.60
C LEU A 126 17.29 0.52 7.02
N GLU A 127 18.31 0.43 7.88
CA GLU A 127 19.70 0.12 7.49
C GLU A 127 19.83 -1.17 6.66
N ASN A 128 19.00 -2.19 6.95
CA ASN A 128 19.07 -3.51 6.33
C ASN A 128 17.96 -3.78 5.31
N GLN A 129 17.23 -2.77 4.85
CA GLN A 129 16.22 -2.97 3.82
C GLN A 129 16.86 -3.00 2.43
N PRO A 130 16.81 -4.13 1.70
CA PRO A 130 17.38 -4.22 0.37
C PRO A 130 16.59 -3.35 -0.62
N SER A 131 17.30 -2.68 -1.51
CA SER A 131 16.70 -2.00 -2.66
C SER A 131 16.29 -3.00 -3.75
N ALA A 132 15.53 -2.55 -4.75
CA ALA A 132 15.21 -3.37 -5.93
C ALA A 132 16.48 -3.86 -6.63
N LYS A 133 17.52 -3.03 -6.72
CA LYS A 133 18.84 -3.40 -7.22
C LYS A 133 19.45 -4.54 -6.40
N ASP A 134 19.46 -4.42 -5.07
CA ASP A 134 20.08 -5.42 -4.20
C ASP A 134 19.35 -6.76 -4.30
N ILE A 135 18.02 -6.72 -4.40
CA ILE A 135 17.21 -7.91 -4.65
C ILE A 135 17.61 -8.55 -5.99
N LEU A 136 17.60 -7.79 -7.09
CA LEU A 136 17.93 -8.32 -8.42
C LEU A 136 19.36 -8.85 -8.52
N ALA A 137 20.29 -8.28 -7.75
CA ALA A 137 21.67 -8.75 -7.68
C ALA A 137 21.78 -10.14 -7.03
N ASN A 138 20.91 -10.49 -6.08
CA ASN A 138 21.09 -11.68 -5.23
C ASN A 138 20.01 -12.75 -5.38
N ILE A 139 18.81 -12.40 -5.85
CA ILE A 139 17.68 -13.33 -5.97
C ILE A 139 17.98 -14.43 -7.00
N ASP A 140 17.54 -15.66 -6.73
CA ASP A 140 17.61 -16.78 -7.67
C ASP A 140 16.48 -16.70 -8.72
N GLU A 141 16.64 -17.43 -9.83
CA GLU A 141 15.69 -17.40 -10.96
C GLU A 141 14.28 -17.86 -10.55
N ASP A 142 14.17 -18.92 -9.76
CA ASP A 142 12.89 -19.51 -9.36
C ASP A 142 12.12 -18.58 -8.41
N SER A 143 12.82 -17.99 -7.44
CA SER A 143 12.26 -16.98 -6.54
C SER A 143 11.82 -15.74 -7.29
N LEU A 144 12.65 -15.21 -8.20
CA LEU A 144 12.28 -14.07 -9.03
C LEU A 144 11.08 -14.39 -9.92
N SER A 145 11.05 -15.56 -10.55
CA SER A 145 9.91 -16.00 -11.36
C SER A 145 8.63 -16.06 -10.53
N ARG A 146 8.69 -16.59 -9.31
CA ARG A 146 7.55 -16.61 -8.37
C ARG A 146 7.08 -15.20 -8.02
N VAL A 147 7.99 -14.30 -7.70
CA VAL A 147 7.69 -12.88 -7.41
C VAL A 147 6.96 -12.23 -8.58
N LEU A 148 7.50 -12.33 -9.80
CA LEU A 148 6.90 -11.75 -11.00
C LEU A 148 5.52 -12.36 -11.29
N LYS A 149 5.38 -13.67 -11.10
CA LYS A 149 4.11 -14.38 -11.33
C LYS A 149 3.04 -13.97 -10.30
N VAL A 150 3.39 -13.92 -9.02
CA VAL A 150 2.44 -13.69 -7.92
C VAL A 150 2.16 -12.21 -7.74
N TYR A 151 3.20 -11.38 -7.56
CA TYR A 151 3.03 -9.95 -7.28
C TYR A 151 2.79 -9.11 -8.55
N GLY A 152 3.33 -9.55 -9.69
CA GLY A 152 3.13 -8.86 -10.98
C GLY A 152 1.94 -9.37 -11.79
N GLU A 153 1.34 -10.51 -11.44
CA GLU A 153 0.45 -11.27 -12.33
C GLU A 153 1.04 -11.41 -13.76
N GLU A 154 2.36 -11.64 -13.86
CA GLU A 154 3.10 -11.67 -15.13
C GLU A 154 3.07 -13.05 -15.77
N LYS A 155 2.55 -13.14 -17.01
CA LYS A 155 2.45 -14.41 -17.75
C LYS A 155 3.82 -14.88 -18.24
N GLN A 156 4.69 -13.93 -18.61
CA GLN A 156 6.06 -14.22 -19.06
C GLN A 156 7.07 -14.26 -17.89
N ALA A 157 6.61 -14.51 -16.66
CA ALA A 157 7.44 -14.40 -15.45
C ALA A 157 8.73 -15.24 -15.50
N LYS A 158 8.65 -16.50 -15.94
CA LYS A 158 9.83 -17.37 -16.13
C LYS A 158 10.81 -16.79 -17.14
N LYS A 159 10.31 -16.35 -18.30
CA LYS A 159 11.13 -15.78 -19.37
C LYS A 159 11.85 -14.50 -18.93
N ILE A 160 11.13 -13.60 -18.26
CA ILE A 160 11.69 -12.34 -17.76
C ILE A 160 12.69 -12.61 -16.63
N ALA A 161 12.38 -13.50 -15.68
CA ALA A 161 13.31 -13.87 -14.61
C ALA A 161 14.62 -14.41 -15.18
N ARG A 162 14.53 -15.37 -16.10
CA ARG A 162 15.71 -15.92 -16.79
C ARG A 162 16.54 -14.84 -17.47
N ALA A 163 15.92 -13.94 -18.23
CA ALA A 163 16.63 -12.86 -18.91
C ALA A 163 17.35 -11.91 -17.94
N ILE A 164 16.74 -11.60 -16.79
CA ILE A 164 17.37 -10.80 -15.72
C ILE A 164 18.60 -11.52 -15.16
N ILE A 165 18.48 -12.82 -14.88
CA ILE A 165 19.58 -13.62 -14.35
C ILE A 165 20.71 -13.78 -15.38
N GLU A 166 20.39 -14.03 -16.64
CA GLU A 166 21.37 -14.08 -17.74
C GLU A 166 22.08 -12.72 -17.90
N ALA A 167 21.35 -11.61 -17.89
CA ALA A 167 21.93 -10.27 -17.96
C ALA A 167 22.88 -9.97 -16.79
N ARG A 168 22.56 -10.46 -15.59
CA ARG A 168 23.43 -10.36 -14.40
C ARG A 168 24.79 -11.05 -14.61
N TYR A 169 24.84 -12.17 -15.35
CA TYR A 169 26.09 -12.89 -15.62
C TYR A 169 26.85 -12.37 -16.85
N LEU A 170 26.14 -11.87 -17.86
CA LEU A 170 26.75 -11.41 -19.13
C LEU A 170 27.27 -9.97 -19.09
N PHE A 171 26.66 -9.11 -18.27
CA PHE A 171 27.02 -7.69 -18.16
C PHE A 171 27.39 -7.31 -16.72
N LYS A 172 27.22 -6.02 -16.37
CA LYS A 172 27.25 -5.50 -15.00
C LYS A 172 25.83 -5.52 -14.43
N SER A 173 25.71 -5.58 -13.09
CA SER A 173 24.42 -5.55 -12.39
C SER A 173 23.53 -4.40 -12.88
N LEU A 174 22.22 -4.66 -13.03
CA LEU A 174 21.24 -3.64 -13.41
C LEU A 174 21.25 -2.52 -12.36
N GLN A 175 21.48 -1.28 -12.79
CA GLN A 175 21.59 -0.11 -11.91
C GLN A 175 20.36 0.78 -11.99
N THR A 176 19.76 0.90 -13.17
CA THR A 176 18.75 1.93 -13.44
C THR A 176 17.41 1.36 -13.89
N THR A 177 16.35 2.13 -13.65
CA THR A 177 14.99 1.77 -14.08
C THR A 177 14.90 1.60 -15.60
N HIS A 178 15.65 2.41 -16.36
CA HIS A 178 15.69 2.30 -17.82
C HIS A 178 16.36 1.01 -18.30
N GLU A 179 17.49 0.61 -17.71
CA GLU A 179 18.16 -0.65 -18.06
C GLU A 179 17.25 -1.87 -17.85
N LEU A 180 16.56 -1.91 -16.70
CA LEU A 180 15.60 -2.98 -16.42
C LEU A 180 14.42 -2.95 -17.42
N ALA A 181 13.90 -1.77 -17.72
CA ALA A 181 12.81 -1.63 -18.69
C ALA A 181 13.23 -2.13 -20.08
N GLN A 182 14.38 -1.70 -20.60
CA GLN A 182 14.92 -2.12 -21.89
C GLN A 182 15.16 -3.63 -21.98
N LEU A 183 15.66 -4.25 -20.91
CA LEU A 183 15.83 -5.69 -20.85
C LEU A 183 14.49 -6.42 -20.96
N ILE A 184 13.45 -5.92 -20.29
CA ILE A 184 12.12 -6.52 -20.35
C ILE A 184 11.49 -6.32 -21.73
N GLU A 185 11.68 -5.15 -22.36
CA GLU A 185 11.22 -4.87 -23.72
C GLU A 185 11.86 -5.80 -24.74
N SER A 186 13.19 -5.95 -24.72
CA SER A 186 13.92 -6.84 -25.62
C SER A 186 13.51 -8.31 -25.41
N THR A 187 13.32 -8.72 -24.15
CA THR A 187 12.87 -10.07 -23.80
C THR A 187 11.45 -10.32 -24.31
N CYS A 188 10.54 -9.37 -24.18
CA CYS A 188 9.15 -9.53 -24.57
C CYS A 188 8.92 -9.31 -26.07
N GLY A 189 9.82 -8.60 -26.76
CA GLY A 189 9.69 -8.23 -28.17
C GLY A 189 8.69 -7.10 -28.44
N LEU A 190 8.31 -6.33 -27.42
CA LEU A 190 7.31 -5.27 -27.48
C LEU A 190 7.47 -4.29 -26.32
N SER A 191 7.23 -3.00 -26.57
CA SER A 191 7.28 -1.94 -25.55
C SER A 191 5.96 -1.75 -24.79
N THR A 192 4.83 -1.99 -25.45
CA THR A 192 3.50 -1.78 -24.88
C THR A 192 2.64 -3.04 -24.97
N ARG A 193 1.79 -3.23 -23.98
CA ARG A 193 0.77 -4.29 -23.92
C ARG A 193 -0.57 -3.70 -23.48
N THR A 194 -1.65 -4.44 -23.68
CA THR A 194 -2.95 -4.07 -23.12
C THR A 194 -3.12 -4.64 -21.70
N ASP A 195 -3.68 -3.83 -20.80
CA ASP A 195 -4.10 -4.30 -19.49
C ASP A 195 -5.46 -5.03 -19.57
N LYS A 196 -5.99 -5.48 -18.42
CA LYS A 196 -7.29 -6.20 -18.36
C LYS A 196 -8.47 -5.35 -18.88
N LEU A 197 -8.32 -4.03 -18.95
CA LEU A 197 -9.30 -3.08 -19.43
C LEU A 197 -9.00 -2.60 -20.87
N GLN A 198 -8.16 -3.34 -21.61
CA GLN A 198 -7.74 -3.02 -22.98
C GLN A 198 -6.99 -1.69 -23.13
N ARG A 199 -6.38 -1.19 -22.05
CA ARG A 199 -5.65 0.08 -22.06
C ARG A 199 -4.16 -0.15 -22.32
N PRO A 200 -3.48 0.76 -23.03
CA PRO A 200 -2.04 0.65 -23.22
C PRO A 200 -1.31 0.81 -21.88
N SER A 201 -0.37 -0.12 -21.64
CA SER A 201 0.53 -0.12 -20.50
C SER A 201 1.92 -0.51 -20.97
N HIS A 202 2.95 0.06 -20.37
CA HIS A 202 4.32 -0.36 -20.64
C HIS A 202 4.51 -1.84 -20.26
N VAL A 203 5.30 -2.57 -21.04
CA VAL A 203 5.52 -4.00 -20.85
C VAL A 203 6.15 -4.33 -19.50
N ALA A 204 6.97 -3.42 -18.97
CA ALA A 204 7.66 -3.57 -17.68
C ALA A 204 6.81 -3.21 -16.45
N THR A 205 5.60 -2.64 -16.61
CA THR A 205 4.78 -2.17 -15.47
C THR A 205 4.52 -3.27 -14.43
N LYS A 206 4.24 -4.50 -14.88
CA LYS A 206 4.00 -5.64 -13.98
C LYS A 206 5.24 -6.08 -13.21
N THR A 207 6.41 -6.05 -13.85
CA THR A 207 7.69 -6.35 -13.21
C THR A 207 8.02 -5.30 -12.15
N PHE A 208 7.84 -4.02 -12.46
CA PHE A 208 8.06 -2.92 -11.52
C PHE A 208 7.11 -3.01 -10.33
N GLN A 209 5.83 -3.28 -10.57
CA GLN A 209 4.86 -3.54 -9.51
C GLN A 209 5.31 -4.71 -8.61
N ALA A 210 5.74 -5.82 -9.20
CA ALA A 210 6.17 -7.00 -8.44
C ALA A 210 7.38 -6.72 -7.54
N LEU A 211 8.38 -6.01 -8.06
CA LEU A 211 9.57 -5.62 -7.30
C LEU A 211 9.22 -4.63 -6.20
N ARG A 212 8.38 -3.64 -6.49
CA ARG A 212 7.89 -2.65 -5.51
C ARG A 212 7.20 -3.33 -4.33
N ILE A 213 6.27 -4.24 -4.62
CA ILE A 213 5.55 -5.04 -3.62
C ILE A 213 6.53 -5.83 -2.76
N LEU A 214 7.52 -6.49 -3.39
CA LEU A 214 8.52 -7.28 -2.68
C LEU A 214 9.44 -6.43 -1.79
N VAL A 215 9.98 -5.33 -2.31
CA VAL A 215 10.89 -4.42 -1.58
C VAL A 215 10.21 -3.86 -0.33
N ASN A 216 8.91 -3.56 -0.42
CA ASN A 216 8.18 -2.85 0.61
C ASN A 216 7.31 -3.75 1.49
N ASP A 217 7.24 -5.06 1.22
CA ASP A 217 6.38 -6.01 1.94
C ASP A 217 4.88 -5.60 1.91
N GLU A 218 4.45 -4.95 0.82
CA GLU A 218 3.20 -4.17 0.77
C GLU A 218 1.95 -4.97 1.13
N LEU A 219 1.86 -6.22 0.66
CA LEU A 219 0.69 -7.05 0.88
C LEU A 219 0.58 -7.52 2.33
N ASN A 220 1.71 -7.84 2.97
CA ASN A 220 1.74 -8.25 4.37
C ASN A 220 1.48 -7.05 5.29
N GLU A 221 2.01 -5.88 4.96
CA GLU A 221 1.67 -4.64 5.66
C GLU A 221 0.17 -4.34 5.56
N LEU A 222 -0.42 -4.39 4.36
CA LEU A 222 -1.86 -4.16 4.17
C LEU A 222 -2.70 -5.15 4.98
N GLU A 223 -2.30 -6.41 5.01
CA GLU A 223 -2.94 -7.45 5.81
C GLU A 223 -2.92 -7.10 7.31
N PHE A 224 -1.76 -6.71 7.82
CA PHE A 224 -1.60 -6.22 9.18
C PHE A 224 -2.49 -4.99 9.44
N ALA A 225 -2.50 -4.01 8.54
CA ALA A 225 -3.28 -2.78 8.69
C ALA A 225 -4.78 -3.05 8.83
N VAL A 226 -5.34 -3.95 8.01
CA VAL A 226 -6.78 -4.26 8.08
C VAL A 226 -7.11 -4.99 9.39
N ARG A 227 -6.24 -5.89 9.86
CA ARG A 227 -6.39 -6.54 11.18
C ARG A 227 -6.28 -5.53 12.33
N TYR A 228 -5.30 -4.64 12.27
CA TYR A 228 -5.08 -3.60 13.27
C TYR A 228 -6.23 -2.59 13.30
N ALA A 229 -6.79 -2.25 12.13
CA ALA A 229 -7.94 -1.38 12.02
C ALA A 229 -9.16 -1.96 12.72
N HIS A 230 -9.43 -3.26 12.56
CA HIS A 230 -10.50 -3.94 13.29
C HIS A 230 -10.34 -3.81 14.81
N ARG A 231 -9.12 -3.94 15.34
CA ARG A 231 -8.84 -3.86 16.79
C ARG A 231 -9.03 -2.44 17.34
N THR A 232 -8.66 -1.43 16.57
CA THR A 232 -8.56 -0.04 17.05
C THR A 232 -9.75 0.83 16.71
N LEU A 233 -10.59 0.43 15.75
CA LEU A 233 -11.89 1.06 15.51
C LEU A 233 -12.86 0.79 16.65
N LYS A 234 -13.67 1.80 17.00
CA LYS A 234 -14.88 1.64 17.80
C LYS A 234 -15.90 0.76 17.07
N ILE A 235 -16.80 0.13 17.82
CA ILE A 235 -18.03 -0.41 17.23
C ILE A 235 -18.80 0.75 16.57
N GLY A 236 -19.25 0.55 15.34
CA GLY A 236 -19.83 1.60 14.49
C GLY A 236 -18.79 2.44 13.74
N GLY A 237 -17.50 2.30 14.07
CA GLY A 237 -16.41 2.96 13.37
C GLY A 237 -16.22 2.42 11.96
N LYS A 238 -15.67 3.25 11.07
CA LYS A 238 -15.61 2.95 9.63
C LYS A 238 -14.18 2.70 9.16
N LEU A 239 -13.96 1.64 8.39
CA LEU A 239 -12.75 1.42 7.61
C LEU A 239 -13.04 1.80 6.16
N VAL A 240 -12.24 2.70 5.59
CA VAL A 240 -12.28 3.06 4.18
C VAL A 240 -10.93 2.72 3.56
N THR A 241 -10.94 1.93 2.49
CA THR A 241 -9.73 1.51 1.79
C THR A 241 -9.83 1.89 0.32
N ILE A 242 -8.75 2.39 -0.26
CA ILE A 242 -8.57 2.60 -1.69
C ILE A 242 -7.44 1.68 -2.13
N THR A 243 -7.70 0.86 -3.16
CA THR A 243 -6.72 -0.10 -3.70
C THR A 243 -6.52 0.15 -5.18
N PHE A 244 -5.33 -0.12 -5.71
CA PHE A 244 -4.97 0.20 -7.11
C PHE A 244 -4.70 -1.05 -7.96
N HIS A 245 -4.51 -2.21 -7.32
CA HIS A 245 -4.41 -3.48 -8.03
C HIS A 245 -5.20 -4.61 -7.39
N SER A 246 -5.35 -5.68 -8.17
CA SER A 246 -6.14 -6.88 -7.84
C SER A 246 -5.72 -7.55 -6.54
N LEU A 247 -4.41 -7.59 -6.24
CA LEU A 247 -3.88 -8.26 -5.05
C LEU A 247 -4.30 -7.54 -3.75
N GLU A 248 -4.21 -6.21 -3.70
CA GLU A 248 -4.66 -5.39 -2.57
C GLU A 248 -6.19 -5.51 -2.38
N ASP A 249 -6.95 -5.30 -3.47
CA ASP A 249 -8.42 -5.38 -3.47
C ASP A 249 -8.91 -6.74 -2.97
N ARG A 250 -8.18 -7.82 -3.33
CA ARG A 250 -8.48 -9.17 -2.85
C ARG A 250 -8.30 -9.30 -1.34
N ILE A 251 -7.17 -8.85 -0.78
CA ILE A 251 -6.90 -8.90 0.67
C ILE A 251 -7.98 -8.17 1.45
N VAL A 252 -8.31 -6.94 1.04
CA VAL A 252 -9.35 -6.13 1.68
C VAL A 252 -10.70 -6.85 1.59
N LYS A 253 -11.09 -7.29 0.38
CA LYS A 253 -12.38 -7.96 0.17
C LYS A 253 -12.53 -9.22 1.02
N GLU A 254 -11.48 -10.02 1.15
CA GLU A 254 -11.48 -11.25 1.94
C GLU A 254 -11.68 -10.95 3.44
N HIS A 255 -10.97 -9.95 3.98
CA HIS A 255 -11.17 -9.50 5.37
C HIS A 255 -12.58 -8.97 5.62
N LEU A 256 -13.10 -8.13 4.72
CA LEU A 256 -14.44 -7.56 4.86
C LEU A 256 -15.56 -8.61 4.76
N HIS A 257 -15.32 -9.74 4.10
CA HIS A 257 -16.27 -10.86 4.04
C HIS A 257 -16.08 -11.91 5.15
N GLY A 258 -15.09 -11.74 6.02
CA GLY A 258 -14.80 -12.69 7.11
C GLY A 258 -14.11 -13.97 6.64
N PHE A 259 -13.45 -13.96 5.48
CA PHE A 259 -12.55 -15.05 5.10
C PHE A 259 -11.24 -14.88 5.86
N ASP A 260 -11.04 -15.73 6.87
CA ASP A 260 -9.83 -15.69 7.69
C ASP A 260 -8.67 -16.42 7.00
N TYR A 261 -7.57 -15.69 6.76
CA TYR A 261 -6.30 -16.25 6.27
C TYR A 261 -5.39 -16.73 7.40
N SER A 262 -5.79 -16.57 8.66
CA SER A 262 -5.01 -16.96 9.86
C SER A 262 -4.33 -18.32 9.72
N ALA A 263 -5.08 -19.34 9.30
CA ALA A 263 -4.60 -20.70 9.13
C ALA A 263 -3.49 -20.87 8.07
N LYS A 264 -3.47 -20.04 7.01
CA LYS A 264 -2.39 -20.04 6.00
C LYS A 264 -1.25 -19.10 6.36
N SER A 265 -1.57 -18.00 7.05
CA SER A 265 -0.59 -17.01 7.47
C SER A 265 0.35 -17.56 8.54
N GLU A 266 -0.12 -18.38 9.48
CA GLU A 266 0.75 -19.04 10.48
C GLU A 266 1.83 -19.93 9.84
N GLU A 267 1.51 -20.63 8.74
CA GLU A 267 2.45 -21.50 8.04
C GLU A 267 3.48 -20.69 7.23
N ILE A 268 3.06 -19.56 6.64
CA ILE A 268 3.94 -18.64 5.90
C ILE A 268 4.85 -17.87 6.88
N TYR A 269 4.33 -17.33 7.98
CA TYR A 269 5.13 -16.56 8.94
C TYR A 269 6.12 -17.42 9.73
N LYS A 270 5.78 -18.69 10.04
CA LYS A 270 6.73 -19.67 10.60
C LYS A 270 7.92 -19.92 9.67
N ASN A 271 7.71 -19.94 8.36
CA ASN A 271 8.77 -20.18 7.38
C ASN A 271 9.70 -18.97 7.16
N TYR A 272 9.30 -17.76 7.58
CA TYR A 272 10.11 -16.53 7.47
C TYR A 272 10.68 -16.01 8.80
N GLY A 273 10.64 -16.81 9.87
CA GLY A 273 11.33 -16.50 11.13
C GLY A 273 10.78 -15.30 11.93
N ARG A 274 9.64 -14.73 11.54
CA ARG A 274 8.93 -13.72 12.33
C ARG A 274 7.96 -14.44 13.29
N GLN A 275 8.28 -14.45 14.57
CA GLN A 275 7.30 -14.82 15.60
C GLN A 275 6.19 -13.76 15.61
N LEU A 276 4.96 -14.19 15.31
CA LEU A 276 3.77 -13.45 15.73
C LEU A 276 3.71 -13.47 17.26
N ASP A 277 3.47 -12.30 17.86
CA ASP A 277 3.17 -12.16 19.28
C ASP A 277 1.94 -13.03 19.64
N PRO A 278 2.01 -13.92 20.65
CA PRO A 278 0.96 -14.89 20.95
C PRO A 278 -0.20 -14.21 21.69
N LEU A 279 -1.00 -13.42 20.98
CA LEU A 279 -2.25 -12.88 21.51
C LEU A 279 -3.46 -13.52 20.83
N LEU A 280 -3.83 -14.67 21.42
CA LEU A 280 -5.12 -15.39 21.41
C LEU A 280 -5.56 -16.13 20.13
N PRO A 281 -6.24 -17.29 20.28
CA PRO A 281 -6.65 -18.15 19.17
C PRO A 281 -7.74 -17.49 18.32
N LEU A 282 -7.59 -17.60 17.00
CA LEU A 282 -8.55 -17.12 16.00
C LEU A 282 -9.72 -18.10 15.89
N ALA A 283 -10.62 -18.02 16.86
CA ALA A 283 -11.99 -18.46 16.70
C ALA A 283 -12.85 -17.20 16.61
N ASP A 284 -13.38 -16.90 15.43
CA ASP A 284 -14.80 -16.60 15.29
C ASP A 284 -15.17 -16.46 13.81
N MET A 285 -16.03 -17.39 13.37
CA MET A 285 -16.69 -17.45 12.05
C MET A 285 -17.78 -16.37 11.90
N GLU A 286 -17.76 -15.35 12.75
CA GLU A 286 -18.78 -14.31 12.80
C GLU A 286 -18.38 -13.10 11.95
N ARG A 287 -19.36 -12.50 11.27
CA ARG A 287 -19.13 -11.29 10.47
C ARG A 287 -18.69 -10.15 11.40
N LYS A 288 -17.44 -9.72 11.22
CA LYS A 288 -16.81 -8.59 11.92
C LYS A 288 -17.12 -7.23 11.29
N TRP A 289 -17.47 -7.26 10.01
CA TRP A 289 -17.68 -6.08 9.17
C TRP A 289 -19.06 -6.09 8.51
N GLU A 290 -19.66 -4.91 8.39
CA GLU A 290 -20.79 -4.65 7.52
C GLU A 290 -20.35 -3.72 6.38
N SER A 291 -20.42 -4.18 5.13
CA SER A 291 -20.00 -3.35 3.98
C SER A 291 -20.99 -2.20 3.75
N ILE A 292 -20.47 -0.97 3.68
CA ILE A 292 -21.27 0.23 3.39
C ILE A 292 -21.71 0.24 1.93
N ASN A 293 -20.79 -0.11 1.02
CA ASN A 293 -21.07 -0.21 -0.41
C ASN A 293 -21.14 -1.67 -0.85
N LYS A 294 -22.28 -2.08 -1.45
CA LYS A 294 -22.45 -3.43 -2.04
C LYS A 294 -21.53 -3.65 -3.24
N HIS A 295 -21.22 -2.59 -3.98
CA HIS A 295 -20.34 -2.59 -5.13
C HIS A 295 -19.13 -1.68 -4.89
N VAL A 296 -17.97 -2.11 -5.37
CA VAL A 296 -16.75 -1.30 -5.32
C VAL A 296 -16.97 0.02 -6.05
N LEU A 297 -16.62 1.13 -5.41
CA LEU A 297 -16.68 2.44 -6.07
C LEU A 297 -15.42 2.63 -6.90
N VAL A 298 -15.59 3.10 -8.13
CA VAL A 298 -14.52 3.42 -9.07
C VAL A 298 -14.59 4.91 -9.41
N PRO A 299 -13.47 5.57 -9.73
CA PRO A 299 -13.47 6.99 -10.03
C PRO A 299 -14.24 7.29 -11.32
N SER A 300 -14.79 8.50 -11.39
CA SER A 300 -15.46 9.02 -12.58
C SER A 300 -14.46 9.36 -13.69
N ASP A 301 -14.94 9.47 -14.94
CA ASP A 301 -14.09 9.87 -16.08
C ASP A 301 -13.45 11.25 -15.87
N GLU A 302 -14.17 12.20 -15.24
CA GLU A 302 -13.64 13.51 -14.87
C GLU A 302 -12.46 13.40 -13.89
N GLU A 303 -12.57 12.54 -12.87
CA GLU A 303 -11.49 12.30 -11.90
C GLU A 303 -10.29 11.63 -12.55
N VAL A 304 -10.52 10.70 -13.49
CA VAL A 304 -9.44 10.03 -14.22
C VAL A 304 -8.73 11.00 -15.16
N ASN A 305 -9.46 11.92 -15.81
CA ASN A 305 -8.87 12.95 -16.67
C ASN A 305 -8.04 13.95 -15.86
N GLY A 306 -8.50 14.35 -14.67
CA GLY A 306 -7.76 15.23 -13.76
C GLY A 306 -6.58 14.54 -13.07
N ASN A 307 -6.67 13.24 -12.82
CA ASN A 307 -5.61 12.44 -12.22
C ASN A 307 -5.57 11.02 -12.83
N PRO A 308 -4.76 10.80 -13.88
CA PRO A 308 -4.66 9.49 -14.53
C PRO A 308 -4.25 8.33 -13.61
N ARG A 309 -3.69 8.61 -12.43
CA ARG A 309 -3.30 7.59 -11.45
C ARG A 309 -4.52 7.00 -10.72
N SER A 310 -5.63 7.73 -10.64
CA SER A 310 -6.88 7.23 -10.05
C SER A 310 -7.52 6.14 -10.91
N ARG A 311 -7.17 5.98 -12.19
CA ARG A 311 -7.82 5.09 -13.17
C ARG A 311 -8.03 3.62 -12.76
N SER A 312 -7.31 3.12 -11.76
CA SER A 312 -7.41 1.76 -11.25
C SER A 312 -7.85 1.70 -9.79
N ALA A 313 -8.17 2.86 -9.20
CA ALA A 313 -8.60 2.99 -7.83
C ALA A 313 -9.93 2.28 -7.62
N LYS A 314 -10.01 1.57 -6.50
CA LYS A 314 -11.15 0.80 -6.04
C LYS A 314 -11.37 1.11 -4.59
N LEU A 315 -12.48 1.77 -4.29
CA LEU A 315 -12.84 2.15 -2.94
C LEU A 315 -13.83 1.13 -2.34
N ARG A 316 -13.48 0.64 -1.14
CA ARG A 316 -14.34 -0.17 -0.29
C ARG A 316 -14.48 0.50 1.07
N ALA A 317 -15.67 0.45 1.63
CA ALA A 317 -15.93 0.95 2.97
C ALA A 317 -16.75 -0.06 3.77
N ALA A 318 -16.43 -0.19 5.05
CA ALA A 318 -17.12 -1.08 5.96
C ALA A 318 -17.23 -0.49 7.37
N ILE A 319 -18.27 -0.88 8.08
CA ILE A 319 -18.51 -0.53 9.48
C ILE A 319 -18.10 -1.73 10.34
N LYS A 320 -17.36 -1.48 11.42
CA LYS A 320 -17.09 -2.49 12.44
C LYS A 320 -18.37 -2.72 13.25
N ILE A 321 -18.83 -3.96 13.30
CA ILE A 321 -20.07 -4.32 14.01
C ILE A 321 -19.84 -5.07 15.33
N ARG A 322 -18.63 -5.64 15.53
CA ARG A 322 -18.21 -6.34 16.74
C ARG A 322 -16.75 -6.03 17.02
#